data_AF-A0A2G1Z7K7-F1
#
_entry.id   AF-A0A2G1Z7K7-F1
#
_cell.length_a   1.000
_cell.length_b   1.000
_cell.length_c   1.000
_cell.angle_alpha   90.00
_cell.angle_beta   90.00
_cell.angle_gamma   90.00
#
_symmetry.space_group_name_H-M   'P 1'
#
loop_
_entity.id
_entity.type
_entity.pdbx_description
1 polymer ?
#
loop_
_entity_poly.entity_id
_entity_poly.type
_entity_poly.pdbx_seq_one_letter_code
_entity_poly.pdbx_strand_id
1 'polypeptide(L)' 'MNKKRRKKVSALVERVAKIISDIEALEAKEKDDFDNLPENILSGQKGADMEAAIIALQEAMENSEAVIENLNQSLGSI' A
#
# COMPACT_ATOMS: atom_id res chain seq x y z
N MET A 1 -2.30 -16.69 -21.79
CA MET A 1 -0.90 -16.97 -21.34
C MET A 1 -0.65 -18.48 -21.20
N ASN A 2 0.59 -18.96 -21.38
CA ASN A 2 0.94 -20.37 -21.10
C ASN A 2 1.10 -20.65 -19.59
N LYS A 3 1.11 -21.94 -19.20
CA LYS A 3 1.15 -22.37 -17.78
C LYS A 3 2.33 -21.78 -17.00
N LYS A 4 3.52 -21.70 -17.61
CA LYS A 4 4.72 -21.15 -16.96
C LYS A 4 4.59 -19.64 -16.70
N ARG A 5 4.06 -18.89 -17.67
CA ARG A 5 3.83 -17.44 -17.52
C ARG A 5 2.74 -17.16 -16.47
N ARG A 6 1.64 -17.93 -16.48
CA ARG A 6 0.55 -17.78 -15.49
C ARG A 6 1.06 -17.95 -14.05
N LYS A 7 1.87 -18.99 -13.79
CA LYS A 7 2.50 -19.18 -12.47
C LYS A 7 3.34 -17.99 -12.01
N LYS A 8 4.08 -17.35 -12.94
CA LYS A 8 4.88 -16.17 -12.61
C LYS A 8 4.00 -14.98 -12.24
N VAL A 9 2.89 -14.78 -12.95
CA VAL A 9 1.95 -13.70 -12.64
C VAL A 9 1.26 -13.93 -11.29
N SER A 10 0.84 -15.17 -10.97
CA SER A 10 0.31 -15.47 -9.63
C SER A 10 1.33 -15.17 -8.52
N ALA A 11 2.60 -15.51 -8.71
CA ALA A 11 3.65 -15.17 -7.75
C ALA A 11 3.91 -13.65 -7.64
N LEU A 12 3.62 -12.87 -8.69
CA LEU A 12 3.66 -11.40 -8.60
C LEU A 12 2.48 -10.88 -7.78
N VAL A 13 1.27 -11.41 -7.98
CA VAL A 13 0.09 -11.06 -7.18
C VAL A 13 0.36 -11.28 -5.68
N GLU A 14 0.90 -12.45 -5.31
CA GLU A 14 1.27 -12.75 -3.92
C GLU A 14 2.28 -11.75 -3.34
N ARG A 15 3.25 -11.30 -4.14
CA ARG A 15 4.25 -10.33 -3.70
C ARG A 15 3.65 -8.94 -3.52
N VAL A 16 2.80 -8.50 -4.44
CA VAL A 16 2.12 -7.20 -4.32
C VAL A 16 1.17 -7.21 -3.12
N ALA A 17 0.43 -8.31 -2.89
CA ALA A 17 -0.42 -8.45 -1.71
C ALA A 17 0.39 -8.37 -0.41
N LYS A 18 1.60 -8.95 -0.39
CA LYS A 18 2.50 -8.79 0.76
C LYS A 18 2.94 -7.34 0.94
N ILE A 19 3.30 -6.64 -0.15
CA ILE A 19 3.67 -5.23 -0.10
C ILE A 19 2.53 -4.39 0.47
N ILE A 20 1.27 -4.63 0.06
CA ILE A 20 0.10 -3.93 0.63
C ILE A 20 0.04 -4.15 2.14
N SER A 21 0.15 -5.40 2.61
CA SER A 21 0.13 -5.70 4.05
C SER A 21 1.29 -5.04 4.81
N ASP A 22 2.48 -4.99 4.21
CA ASP A 22 3.63 -4.30 4.81
C ASP A 22 3.41 -2.77 4.87
N ILE A 23 2.74 -2.19 3.87
CA ILE A 23 2.36 -0.76 3.85
C ILE A 23 1.25 -0.47 4.87
N GLU A 24 0.20 -1.29 4.97
CA GLU A 24 -0.86 -1.16 5.99
C GLU A 24 -0.28 -1.12 7.40
N ALA A 25 0.69 -1.99 7.69
CA ALA A 25 1.33 -2.02 8.99
C ALA A 25 2.14 -0.74 9.30
N LEU A 26 2.76 -0.14 8.29
CA LEU A 26 3.48 1.12 8.41
C LEU A 26 2.52 2.31 8.56
N GLU A 27 1.47 2.36 7.74
CA GLU A 27 0.44 3.41 7.79
C GLU A 27 -0.25 3.42 9.16
N ALA A 28 -0.64 2.24 9.67
CA ALA A 28 -1.27 2.13 10.98
C ALA A 28 -0.37 2.65 12.09
N LYS A 29 0.94 2.38 12.01
CA LYS A 29 1.91 2.89 12.97
C LYS A 29 2.09 4.40 12.84
N GLU A 30 2.22 4.92 11.62
CA GLU A 30 2.39 6.35 11.38
C GLU A 30 1.17 7.13 11.90
N LYS A 31 -0.04 6.58 11.72
CA LYS A 31 -1.28 7.13 12.23
C LYS A 31 -1.34 7.12 13.76
N ASP A 32 -0.93 6.04 14.41
CA ASP A 32 -0.82 5.99 15.88
C ASP A 32 0.20 7.03 16.40
N ASP A 33 1.35 7.14 15.74
CA ASP A 33 2.37 8.15 16.10
C ASP A 33 1.84 9.58 15.89
N PHE A 34 1.06 9.82 14.83
CA PHE A 34 0.42 11.10 14.53
C PHE A 34 -0.68 11.48 15.53
N ASP A 35 -1.59 10.54 15.83
CA ASP A 35 -2.70 10.74 16.77
C ASP A 35 -2.20 11.04 18.20
N ASN A 36 -0.99 10.58 18.53
CA ASN A 36 -0.34 10.83 19.81
C ASN A 36 0.57 12.07 19.83
N LEU A 37 0.63 12.88 18.76
CA LEU A 37 1.45 14.08 18.74
C LEU A 37 0.93 15.18 19.68
N PRO A 38 1.83 15.90 20.38
CA PRO A 38 1.49 17.14 21.06
C PRO A 38 0.94 18.20 20.09
N GLU A 39 -0.05 18.98 20.53
CA GLU A 39 -0.77 19.98 19.71
C GLU A 39 0.17 21.03 19.05
N ASN A 40 1.25 21.42 19.74
CA ASN A 40 2.25 22.35 19.21
C ASN A 40 3.13 21.75 18.10
N ILE A 41 3.24 20.42 18.02
CA ILE A 41 3.94 19.71 16.95
C ILE A 41 2.98 19.37 15.82
N LEU A 42 1.76 18.95 16.16
CA LEU A 42 0.69 18.59 15.24
C LEU A 42 0.36 19.76 14.29
N SER A 43 0.26 20.97 14.82
CA SER A 43 0.01 22.20 14.05
C SER A 43 1.22 22.73 13.28
N GLY A 44 2.39 22.09 13.42
CA GLY A 44 3.63 22.50 12.77
C GLY A 44 3.98 21.68 11.53
N GLN A 45 5.14 21.97 10.95
CA GLN A 45 5.64 21.28 9.75
C GLN A 45 5.72 19.76 9.93
N LYS A 46 6.13 19.30 11.12
CA LYS A 46 6.26 17.87 11.39
C LYS A 46 4.92 17.14 11.32
N GLY A 47 3.84 17.73 11.86
CA GLY A 47 2.50 17.17 11.73
C GLY A 47 2.07 17.09 10.26
N ALA A 48 2.25 18.17 9.50
CA ALA A 48 1.95 18.18 8.06
C ALA A 48 2.74 17.14 7.26
N ASP A 49 4.02 16.93 7.59
CA ASP A 49 4.87 15.93 6.93
C ASP A 49 4.38 14.49 7.22
N MET A 50 3.97 14.22 8.46
CA MET A 50 3.43 12.92 8.86
C MET A 50 2.06 12.65 8.21
N GLU A 51 1.18 13.65 8.17
CA GLU A 51 -0.10 13.55 7.45
C GLU A 51 0.11 13.26 5.96
N ALA A 52 1.05 13.97 5.31
CA ALA A 52 1.40 13.73 3.92
C ALA A 52 1.98 12.32 3.70
N ALA A 53 2.78 11.81 4.65
CA ALA A 53 3.31 10.45 4.58
C ALA A 53 2.19 9.39 4.69
N ILE A 54 1.23 9.57 5.60
CA ILE A 54 0.06 8.70 5.74
C ILE A 54 -0.73 8.65 4.43
N ILE A 55 -1.03 9.81 3.84
CA ILE A 55 -1.73 9.91 2.56
C ILE A 55 -0.95 9.18 1.45
N ALA A 56 0.36 9.40 1.35
CA ALA A 56 1.18 8.72 0.35
C ALA A 56 1.22 7.20 0.51
N LEU A 57 1.18 6.69 1.75
CA LEU A 57 1.09 5.25 2.03
C LEU A 57 -0.28 4.71 1.60
N GLN A 58 -1.37 5.42 1.88
CA GLN A 58 -2.72 5.05 1.43
C GLN A 58 -2.82 4.98 -0.10
N GLU A 59 -2.31 6.01 -0.80
CA GLU A 59 -2.25 6.02 -2.26
C GLU A 59 -1.39 4.86 -2.80
N ALA A 60 -0.29 4.51 -2.13
CA ALA A 60 0.56 3.38 -2.54
C ALA A 60 -0.17 2.03 -2.43
N MET A 61 -1.04 1.86 -1.42
CA MET A 61 -1.89 0.67 -1.29
C MET A 61 -2.92 0.59 -2.41
N GLU A 62 -3.68 1.66 -2.64
CA GLU A 62 -4.69 1.72 -3.73
C GLU A 62 -4.06 1.43 -5.10
N ASN A 63 -2.91 2.05 -5.39
CA ASN A 63 -2.18 1.78 -6.62
C ASN A 63 -1.71 0.31 -6.72
N SER A 64 -1.31 -0.29 -5.61
CA SER A 64 -0.90 -1.69 -5.56
C SER A 64 -2.08 -2.65 -5.77
N GLU A 65 -3.27 -2.32 -5.26
CA GLU A 65 -4.50 -3.06 -5.54
C GLU A 65 -4.84 -3.03 -7.04
N ALA A 66 -4.70 -1.86 -7.68
CA ALA A 66 -4.87 -1.74 -9.13
C ALA A 66 -3.84 -2.59 -9.91
N VAL A 67 -2.59 -2.72 -9.41
CA VAL A 67 -1.61 -3.66 -9.98
C VAL A 67 -2.12 -5.10 -9.88
N ILE A 68 -2.65 -5.52 -8.73
CA ILE A 68 -3.20 -6.86 -8.54
C ILE A 68 -4.37 -7.11 -9.49
N GLU A 69 -5.29 -6.15 -9.62
CA GLU A 69 -6.43 -6.26 -10.54
C GLU A 69 -5.95 -6.50 -11.98
N ASN A 70 -5.03 -5.67 -12.47
CA ASN A 70 -4.46 -5.81 -13.81
C ASN A 70 -3.73 -7.15 -14.01
N LEU A 71 -3.00 -7.63 -13.00
CA LEU A 71 -2.35 -8.94 -13.04
C LEU A 71 -3.38 -10.07 -13.11
N ASN A 72 -4.47 -10.00 -12.34
CA ASN A 72 -5.55 -10.99 -12.36
C ASN A 72 -6.29 -10.98 -13.70
N GLN A 73 -6.61 -9.80 -14.25
CA GLN A 73 -7.18 -9.67 -15.59
C GLN A 73 -6.27 -10.33 -16.66
N SER A 74 -4.95 -10.20 -16.53
CA SER A 74 -3.99 -10.82 -17.45
C SER A 74 -3.98 -12.36 -17.41
N LEU A 75 -4.39 -12.96 -16.29
CA LEU A 75 -4.57 -14.40 -16.16
C LEU A 75 -5.81 -14.91 -16.92
N GLY A 76 -6.73 -13.99 -17.25
CA GLY A 76 -8.01 -14.23 -17.93
C GLY A 76 -9.12 -14.48 -16.92
N SER A 77 -10.26 -13.80 -17.11
CA SER A 77 -11.52 -14.08 -16.42
C SER A 77 -11.79 -15.59 -16.46
N ILE A 78 -11.74 -16.23 -15.30
CA ILE A 78 -12.23 -17.60 -15.13
C ILE A 78 -13.76 -17.57 -15.19
#